data_AF-A0A962LW83-F1
#
_entry.id   AF-A0A962LW83-F1
#
_cell.length_a   1.000
_cell.length_b   1.000
_cell.length_c   1.000
_cell.angle_alpha   90.00
_cell.angle_beta   90.00
_cell.angle_gamma   90.00
#
_symmetry.space_group_name_H-M   'P 1'
#
loop_
_entity.id
_entity.type
_entity.pdbx_description
1 polymer ?
#
loop_
_entity_poly.entity_id
_entity_poly.type
_entity_poly.pdbx_seq_one_letter_code
_entity_poly.pdbx_strand_id
1 'polypeptide(L)'
;GNSRLFTVGIGSAPNSWFMREAARFGRGSHTHIGALEDVAGKMGLLFSQLSQPAAVDLDVIWPGQHTRGDPAGDRAGPGQQAASRNDPARAAPRAVEAWPERLPDLYLGQPLLVAARFGTQAPVGEVIVTAEIGGQPWRQAIALSTGADPQSAPRHKGVASVWARQKIAGLLDLKVLGHNEEDVRAQVLPIALQHQLLSPYTSFIAIQEIVSLPPGERAASVPVPNTHPLGQAPQTFAYPRTATTGPAKAWFGLLLLFAATLVRAMRQPELDHVPPGRE
;
A
#
# COMPACT_ATOMS: atom_id res chain seq x y z
N GLY A 1 30.62 -14.68 -16.03
CA GLY A 1 31.66 -14.49 -17.06
C GLY A 1 32.22 -13.10 -16.94
N ASN A 2 33.40 -12.83 -17.49
CA ASN A 2 34.01 -11.50 -17.44
C ASN A 2 33.40 -10.50 -18.44
N SER A 3 32.56 -10.99 -19.35
CA SER A 3 31.94 -10.18 -20.40
C SER A 3 30.96 -9.16 -19.84
N ARG A 4 31.02 -7.95 -20.39
CA ARG A 4 30.10 -6.86 -20.09
C ARG A 4 29.10 -6.68 -21.23
N LEU A 5 27.83 -6.43 -20.94
CA LEU A 5 26.79 -6.21 -21.95
C LEU A 5 26.28 -4.77 -21.90
N PHE A 6 26.43 -4.07 -23.02
CA PHE A 6 25.86 -2.74 -23.24
C PHE A 6 24.79 -2.85 -24.30
N THR A 7 23.64 -2.24 -24.04
CA THR A 7 22.52 -2.27 -24.96
C THR A 7 22.22 -0.85 -25.44
N VAL A 8 21.97 -0.72 -26.75
CA VAL A 8 21.60 0.55 -27.37
C VAL A 8 20.26 0.37 -28.04
N GLY A 9 19.27 1.15 -27.61
CA GLY A 9 17.95 1.21 -28.24
C GLY A 9 17.80 2.50 -29.04
N ILE A 10 17.62 2.39 -30.36
CA ILE A 10 17.40 3.55 -31.25
C ILE A 10 15.92 3.59 -31.66
N GLY A 11 15.28 4.73 -31.45
CA GLY A 11 13.86 4.95 -31.69
C GLY A 11 12.96 4.24 -30.68
N SER A 12 11.68 4.09 -31.03
CA SER A 12 10.64 3.52 -30.16
C SER A 12 10.44 2.00 -30.29
N ALA A 13 10.99 1.39 -31.35
CA ALA A 13 10.78 -0.03 -31.63
C ALA A 13 11.46 -0.99 -30.63
N PRO A 14 12.69 -0.71 -30.11
CA PRO A 14 13.33 -1.60 -29.16
C PRO A 14 12.61 -1.65 -27.81
N ASN A 15 12.45 -2.85 -27.26
CA ASN A 15 11.94 -3.03 -25.90
C ASN A 15 12.98 -2.55 -24.88
N SER A 16 12.87 -1.28 -24.47
CA SER A 16 13.80 -0.62 -23.54
C SER A 16 13.83 -1.25 -22.15
N TRP A 17 12.77 -1.96 -21.73
CA TRP A 17 12.78 -2.71 -20.48
C TRP A 17 13.72 -3.91 -20.59
N PHE A 18 13.56 -4.73 -21.63
CA PHE A 18 14.44 -5.88 -21.88
C PHE A 18 15.90 -5.46 -22.05
N MET A 19 16.15 -4.40 -22.83
CA MET A 19 17.51 -3.92 -23.09
C MET A 19 18.21 -3.47 -21.81
N ARG A 20 17.51 -2.74 -20.94
CA ARG A 20 18.01 -2.32 -19.63
C ARG A 20 18.30 -3.51 -18.72
N GLU A 21 17.41 -4.49 -18.73
CA GLU A 21 17.54 -5.70 -17.94
C GLU A 21 18.76 -6.53 -18.35
N ALA A 22 18.90 -6.77 -19.65
CA ALA A 22 20.03 -7.49 -20.23
C ALA A 22 21.35 -6.79 -19.91
N ALA A 23 21.43 -5.47 -20.09
CA ALA A 23 22.63 -4.70 -19.77
C ALA A 23 22.99 -4.79 -18.29
N ARG A 24 22.02 -4.63 -17.39
CA ARG A 24 22.25 -4.74 -15.94
C ARG A 24 22.74 -6.14 -15.55
N PHE A 25 22.14 -7.20 -16.12
CA PHE A 25 22.60 -8.56 -15.87
C PHE A 25 24.04 -8.79 -16.35
N GLY A 26 24.41 -8.18 -17.48
CA GLY A 26 25.78 -8.15 -17.98
C GLY A 26 26.67 -7.08 -17.37
N ARG A 27 26.31 -6.49 -16.20
CA ARG A 27 27.10 -5.45 -15.50
C ARG A 27 27.44 -4.21 -16.34
N GLY A 28 26.71 -3.98 -17.42
CA GLY A 28 26.83 -2.78 -18.25
C GLY A 28 25.63 -1.85 -18.09
N SER A 29 25.47 -0.94 -19.03
CA SER A 29 24.40 0.07 -19.02
C SER A 29 23.64 0.11 -20.35
N HIS A 30 22.41 0.63 -20.29
CA HIS A 30 21.54 0.80 -21.45
C HIS A 30 21.47 2.28 -21.85
N THR A 31 21.69 2.55 -23.14
CA THR A 31 21.56 3.87 -23.74
C THR A 31 20.36 3.91 -24.66
N HIS A 32 19.40 4.79 -24.37
CA HIS A 32 18.25 5.03 -25.24
C HIS A 32 18.47 6.28 -26.10
N ILE A 33 18.24 6.14 -27.39
CA ILE A 33 18.39 7.19 -28.40
C ILE A 33 17.03 7.38 -29.05
N GLY A 34 16.25 8.36 -28.58
CA GLY A 34 14.89 8.58 -29.04
C GLY A 34 14.78 9.22 -30.44
N ALA A 35 15.81 9.96 -30.87
CA ALA A 35 15.83 10.71 -32.11
C ALA A 35 17.10 10.43 -32.92
N LEU A 36 17.02 10.45 -34.25
CA LEU A 36 18.13 10.05 -35.13
C LEU A 36 19.28 11.06 -35.10
N GLU A 37 18.96 12.33 -34.91
CA GLU A 37 19.91 13.44 -34.74
C GLU A 37 20.82 13.26 -33.52
N ASP A 38 20.34 12.59 -32.47
CA ASP A 38 21.08 12.35 -31.23
C ASP A 38 22.07 11.18 -31.35
N VAL A 39 21.96 10.35 -32.39
CA VAL A 39 22.70 9.09 -32.49
C VAL A 39 24.21 9.33 -32.41
N ALA A 40 24.73 10.25 -33.22
CA ALA A 40 26.16 10.52 -33.26
C ALA A 40 26.71 10.98 -31.90
N GLY A 41 26.01 11.91 -31.24
CA GLY A 41 26.41 12.42 -29.93
C GLY A 41 26.36 11.36 -28.83
N LYS A 42 25.24 10.63 -28.73
CA LYS A 42 25.06 9.59 -27.69
C LYS A 42 25.97 8.39 -27.91
N MET A 43 26.22 7.98 -29.15
CA MET A 43 27.19 6.94 -29.46
C MET A 43 28.62 7.39 -29.14
N GLY A 44 28.98 8.64 -29.45
CA GLY A 44 30.28 9.20 -29.08
C GLY A 44 30.52 9.17 -27.56
N LEU A 45 29.53 9.58 -26.78
CA LEU A 45 29.59 9.50 -25.31
C LEU A 45 29.71 8.05 -24.81
N LEU A 46 28.92 7.14 -25.37
CA LEU A 46 28.98 5.72 -25.01
C LEU A 46 30.36 5.14 -25.30
N PHE A 47 30.94 5.38 -26.48
CA PHE A 47 32.28 4.90 -26.82
C PHE A 47 33.35 5.51 -25.91
N SER A 48 33.25 6.79 -25.57
CA SER A 48 34.16 7.43 -24.61
C SER A 48 34.08 6.74 -23.25
N GLN A 49 32.87 6.45 -22.76
CA GLN A 49 32.65 5.72 -21.51
C GLN A 49 33.25 4.30 -21.58
N LEU A 50 32.98 3.57 -22.64
CA LEU A 50 33.48 2.19 -22.82
C LEU A 50 35.00 2.11 -22.94
N SER A 51 35.64 3.13 -23.53
CA SER A 51 37.08 3.15 -23.73
C SER A 51 37.87 3.35 -22.43
N GLN A 52 37.23 3.84 -21.37
CA GLN A 52 37.87 4.13 -20.08
C GLN A 52 36.90 3.83 -18.92
N PRO A 53 36.79 2.55 -18.49
CA PRO A 53 36.08 2.25 -17.26
C PRO A 53 36.81 2.92 -16.08
N ALA A 54 36.06 3.66 -15.26
CA ALA A 54 36.62 4.36 -14.10
C ALA A 54 36.96 3.37 -12.97
N ALA A 55 36.14 2.34 -12.79
CA ALA A 55 36.38 1.25 -11.86
C ALA A 55 35.62 0.00 -12.31
N VAL A 56 36.23 -1.18 -12.22
CA VAL A 56 35.60 -2.47 -12.55
C VAL A 56 35.64 -3.43 -11.36
N ASP A 57 34.77 -4.44 -11.40
CA ASP A 57 34.67 -5.50 -10.38
C ASP A 57 34.52 -4.92 -8.95
N LEU A 58 33.62 -3.95 -8.83
CA LEU A 58 33.30 -3.35 -7.54
C LEU A 58 32.69 -4.39 -6.60
N ASP A 59 33.18 -4.41 -5.37
CA ASP A 59 32.61 -5.18 -4.26
C ASP A 59 32.56 -4.33 -2.99
N VAL A 60 31.60 -4.63 -2.12
CA VAL A 60 31.38 -3.93 -0.86
C VAL A 60 31.30 -4.94 0.27
N ILE A 61 32.30 -4.88 1.14
CA ILE A 61 32.42 -5.71 2.33
C ILE A 61 31.89 -4.90 3.51
N TRP A 62 30.83 -5.40 4.14
CA TRP A 62 30.21 -4.74 5.28
C TRP A 62 30.75 -5.27 6.62
N PRO A 63 30.71 -4.47 7.70
CA PRO A 63 31.16 -4.92 9.01
C PRO A 63 30.29 -6.09 9.53
N GLY A 64 30.94 -7.08 10.13
CA GLY A 64 30.28 -8.30 10.64
C GLY A 64 30.01 -9.38 9.60
N GLN A 65 30.38 -9.17 8.34
CA GLN A 65 30.41 -10.22 7.33
C GLN A 65 31.76 -10.95 7.43
N HIS A 66 31.77 -12.17 7.97
CA HIS A 66 32.98 -13.01 7.91
C HIS A 66 33.32 -13.25 6.44
N THR A 67 34.47 -12.75 6.01
CA THR A 67 34.98 -12.94 4.67
C THR A 67 35.17 -14.43 4.41
N ARG A 68 34.72 -14.91 3.24
CA ARG A 68 35.16 -16.20 2.70
C ARG A 68 36.67 -16.10 2.51
N GLY A 69 37.44 -16.67 3.44
CA GLY A 69 38.90 -16.62 3.43
C GLY A 69 39.57 -16.66 4.80
N ASP A 70 38.82 -16.77 5.90
CA ASP A 70 39.42 -16.96 7.23
C ASP A 70 39.89 -18.43 7.40
N PRO A 71 41.21 -18.72 7.53
CA PRO A 71 41.73 -20.09 7.59
C PRO A 71 41.34 -20.84 8.88
N ALA A 72 40.63 -20.20 9.81
CA ALA A 72 40.21 -20.78 11.08
C ALA A 72 38.83 -21.49 11.05
N GLY A 73 38.05 -21.36 9.97
CA GLY A 73 36.68 -21.89 9.88
C GLY A 73 36.52 -23.24 9.17
N ASP A 74 37.57 -23.76 8.53
CA ASP A 74 37.45 -24.84 7.54
C ASP A 74 37.53 -26.26 8.14
N ARG A 75 36.67 -26.54 9.12
CA ARG A 75 36.45 -27.90 9.66
C ARG A 75 35.04 -28.46 9.40
N ALA A 76 34.29 -27.86 8.48
CA ALA A 76 33.00 -28.41 8.04
C ALA A 76 33.16 -29.08 6.66
N GLY A 77 33.05 -30.41 6.61
CA GLY A 77 33.39 -31.24 5.45
C GLY A 77 32.61 -30.92 4.17
N PRO A 78 33.17 -31.27 2.99
CA PRO A 78 32.57 -30.99 1.70
C PRO A 78 31.49 -32.02 1.37
N GLY A 79 30.22 -31.61 1.32
CA GLY A 79 29.15 -32.53 0.90
C GLY A 79 27.74 -31.95 0.74
N GLN A 80 27.44 -30.79 1.32
CA GLN A 80 26.06 -30.28 1.35
C GLN A 80 25.98 -28.75 1.30
N GLN A 81 26.63 -28.12 0.32
CA GLN A 81 26.52 -26.65 0.14
C GLN A 81 26.25 -26.19 -1.30
N ALA A 82 26.12 -27.12 -2.27
CA ALA A 82 25.92 -26.76 -3.66
C ALA A 82 24.44 -26.62 -4.09
N ALA A 83 23.47 -27.16 -3.34
CA ALA A 83 22.08 -27.29 -3.81
C ALA A 83 21.05 -26.35 -3.13
N SER A 84 21.45 -25.46 -2.21
CA SER A 84 20.54 -24.56 -1.47
C SER A 84 20.96 -23.09 -1.59
N ARG A 85 21.42 -22.66 -2.77
CA ARG A 85 22.01 -21.32 -3.00
C ARG A 85 20.99 -20.27 -3.47
N ASN A 86 19.80 -20.66 -3.93
CA ASN A 86 18.88 -19.76 -4.65
C ASN A 86 17.49 -19.59 -4.00
N ASP A 87 17.35 -19.82 -2.69
CA ASP A 87 16.09 -19.59 -1.99
C ASP A 87 16.15 -18.26 -1.20
N PRO A 88 15.73 -17.11 -1.78
CA PRO A 88 15.78 -15.82 -1.08
C PRO A 88 14.89 -15.79 0.16
N ALA A 89 13.89 -16.68 0.23
CA ALA A 89 12.96 -16.79 1.35
C ALA A 89 13.54 -17.44 2.61
N ARG A 90 14.73 -18.08 2.53
CA ARG A 90 15.31 -18.86 3.65
C ARG A 90 16.68 -18.38 4.12
N ALA A 91 17.17 -17.26 3.59
CA ALA A 91 18.41 -16.66 4.07
C ALA A 91 18.22 -16.14 5.51
N ALA A 92 19.02 -16.63 6.46
CA ALA A 92 19.09 -16.08 7.81
C ALA A 92 19.25 -14.54 7.75
N PRO A 93 18.67 -13.77 8.68
CA PRO A 93 18.72 -12.31 8.60
C PRO A 93 20.17 -11.85 8.60
N ARG A 94 20.65 -11.42 7.43
CA ARG A 94 21.97 -10.79 7.31
C ARG A 94 21.95 -9.56 8.21
N ALA A 95 23.01 -9.35 8.99
CA ALA A 95 23.16 -8.15 9.82
C ALA A 95 23.05 -6.86 8.98
N VAL A 96 23.43 -6.96 7.70
CA VAL A 96 23.30 -5.91 6.68
C VAL A 96 22.68 -6.48 5.40
N GLU A 97 21.59 -5.87 4.94
CA GLU A 97 20.95 -6.18 3.66
C GLU A 97 21.15 -5.02 2.68
N ALA A 98 22.04 -5.21 1.70
CA ALA A 98 22.42 -4.19 0.72
C ALA A 98 21.94 -4.54 -0.70
N TRP A 99 21.58 -3.50 -1.45
CA TRP A 99 21.15 -3.58 -2.84
C TRP A 99 21.87 -2.50 -3.67
N PRO A 100 22.14 -2.73 -4.97
CA PRO A 100 21.88 -3.98 -5.71
C PRO A 100 22.80 -5.12 -5.25
N GLU A 101 22.34 -6.37 -5.39
CA GLU A 101 23.12 -7.56 -4.99
C GLU A 101 24.39 -7.74 -5.84
N ARG A 102 24.33 -7.35 -7.11
CA ARG A 102 25.49 -7.30 -8.01
C ARG A 102 25.76 -5.85 -8.38
N LEU A 103 26.96 -5.38 -8.03
CA LEU A 103 27.38 -4.02 -8.35
C LEU A 103 27.75 -3.93 -9.84
N PRO A 104 27.28 -2.88 -10.54
CA PRO A 104 27.74 -2.58 -11.90
C PRO A 104 29.15 -1.98 -11.86
N ASP A 105 29.84 -2.03 -13.00
CA ASP A 105 31.08 -1.27 -13.18
C ASP A 105 30.78 0.24 -13.27
N LEU A 106 31.77 1.05 -12.90
CA LEU A 106 31.66 2.50 -12.89
C LEU A 106 32.23 3.11 -14.17
N TYR A 107 31.38 3.88 -14.85
CA TYR A 107 31.77 4.68 -16.01
C TYR A 107 31.81 6.16 -15.66
N LEU A 108 32.61 6.91 -16.41
CA LEU A 108 32.80 8.34 -16.17
C LEU A 108 31.46 9.09 -16.21
N GLY A 109 31.18 9.85 -15.14
CA GLY A 109 29.94 10.63 -14.99
C GLY A 109 28.74 9.86 -14.43
N GLN A 110 28.86 8.57 -14.10
CA GLN A 110 27.79 7.80 -13.47
C GLN A 110 28.08 7.61 -11.97
N PRO A 111 27.12 7.90 -11.06
CA PRO A 111 27.26 7.57 -9.66
C PRO A 111 26.87 6.12 -9.38
N LEU A 112 27.56 5.46 -8.45
CA LEU A 112 27.11 4.20 -7.86
C LEU A 112 26.33 4.48 -6.57
N LEU A 113 25.07 4.03 -6.52
CA LEU A 113 24.23 4.13 -5.32
C LEU A 113 23.94 2.75 -4.77
N VAL A 114 24.50 2.47 -3.59
CA VAL A 114 24.22 1.25 -2.81
C VAL A 114 23.38 1.63 -1.61
N ALA A 115 22.19 1.05 -1.49
CA ALA A 115 21.34 1.24 -0.33
C ALA A 115 21.39 0.00 0.56
N ALA A 116 21.61 0.21 1.86
CA ALA A 116 21.67 -0.87 2.83
C ALA A 116 20.70 -0.64 3.99
N ARG A 117 20.10 -1.73 4.45
CA ARG A 117 19.33 -1.80 5.68
C ARG A 117 20.12 -2.57 6.71
N PHE A 118 20.32 -1.94 7.86
CA PHE A 118 20.87 -2.59 9.04
C PHE A 118 19.73 -3.25 9.85
N GLY A 119 20.09 -4.24 10.65
CA GLY A 119 19.17 -4.87 11.61
C GLY A 119 18.77 -3.92 12.74
N THR A 120 18.59 -4.46 13.94
CA THR A 120 18.24 -3.69 15.13
C THR A 120 19.40 -2.87 15.71
N GLN A 121 20.64 -3.21 15.32
CA GLN A 121 21.86 -2.52 15.73
C GLN A 121 22.64 -2.09 14.49
N ALA A 122 23.15 -0.85 14.49
CA ALA A 122 24.08 -0.42 13.45
C ALA A 122 25.37 -1.22 13.56
N PRO A 123 25.90 -1.74 12.44
CA PRO A 123 27.15 -2.46 12.47
C PRO A 123 28.28 -1.48 12.84
N VAL A 124 29.11 -1.86 13.80
CA VAL A 124 30.29 -1.10 14.20
C VAL A 124 31.47 -1.54 13.34
N GLY A 125 32.14 -0.58 12.72
CA GLY A 125 33.34 -0.84 11.90
C GLY A 125 33.35 -0.05 10.60
N GLU A 126 34.17 -0.54 9.67
CA GLU A 126 34.38 0.09 8.38
C GLU A 126 33.66 -0.69 7.27
N VAL A 127 33.04 0.04 6.35
CA VAL A 127 32.61 -0.50 5.06
C VAL A 127 33.80 -0.43 4.13
N ILE A 128 34.19 -1.56 3.55
CA ILE A 128 35.34 -1.64 2.66
C ILE A 128 34.83 -1.79 1.25
N VAL A 129 35.15 -0.81 0.41
CA VAL A 129 34.87 -0.85 -1.03
C VAL A 129 36.14 -1.26 -1.74
N THR A 130 36.06 -2.29 -2.56
CA THR A 130 37.16 -2.75 -3.42
C THR A 130 36.76 -2.64 -4.87
N ALA A 131 37.72 -2.30 -5.73
CA ALA A 131 37.54 -2.25 -7.17
C ALA A 131 38.89 -2.44 -7.87
N GLU A 132 38.88 -2.56 -9.19
CA GLU A 132 40.07 -2.44 -10.03
C GLU A 132 39.98 -1.13 -10.82
N ILE A 133 40.96 -0.25 -10.67
CA ILE A 133 41.04 1.05 -11.36
C ILE A 133 42.32 1.05 -12.19
N GLY A 134 42.19 1.15 -13.51
CA GLY A 134 43.34 1.15 -14.43
C GLY A 134 44.24 -0.09 -14.31
N GLY A 135 43.67 -1.26 -14.01
CA GLY A 135 44.43 -2.50 -13.82
C GLY A 135 45.07 -2.65 -12.44
N GLN A 136 44.88 -1.70 -11.53
CA GLN A 136 45.42 -1.75 -10.18
C GLN A 136 44.31 -1.99 -9.15
N PRO A 137 44.55 -2.83 -8.13
CA PRO A 137 43.59 -3.02 -7.07
C PRO A 137 43.44 -1.71 -6.28
N TRP A 138 42.20 -1.29 -6.10
CA TRP A 138 41.81 -0.14 -5.34
C TRP A 138 40.97 -0.56 -4.15
N ARG A 139 41.26 0.05 -2.99
CA ARG A 139 40.54 -0.24 -1.74
C ARG A 139 40.34 1.06 -0.97
N GLN A 140 39.11 1.30 -0.55
CA GLN A 140 38.77 2.41 0.32
C GLN A 140 37.98 1.89 1.52
N ALA A 141 38.45 2.25 2.72
CA ALA A 141 37.72 2.05 3.95
C ALA A 141 36.88 3.29 4.27
N ILE A 142 35.59 3.08 4.52
CA ILE A 142 34.64 4.12 4.90
C ILE A 142 34.23 3.83 6.34
N ALA A 143 34.68 4.65 7.27
CA ALA A 143 34.24 4.56 8.66
C ALA A 143 32.75 4.89 8.76
N LEU A 144 31.95 3.97 9.31
CA LEU A 144 30.58 4.26 9.68
C LEU A 144 30.62 5.16 10.91
N SER A 145 30.60 6.47 10.70
CA SER A 145 30.54 7.43 11.81
C SER A 145 29.22 7.26 12.57
N THR A 146 29.24 7.61 13.86
CA THR A 146 28.13 7.52 14.82
C THR A 146 26.83 8.23 14.40
N GLY A 147 26.80 8.95 13.27
CA GLY A 147 25.58 9.47 12.64
C GLY A 147 24.74 8.40 11.91
N ALA A 148 25.20 7.15 11.83
CA ALA A 148 24.42 6.00 11.37
C ALA A 148 23.67 5.28 12.51
N ASP A 149 23.78 5.75 13.76
CA ASP A 149 23.04 5.20 14.89
C ASP A 149 21.52 5.47 14.71
N PRO A 150 20.67 4.43 14.69
CA PRO A 150 19.22 4.56 14.51
C PRO A 150 18.52 5.45 15.54
N GLN A 151 19.17 5.71 16.69
CA GLN A 151 18.64 6.57 17.75
C GLN A 151 19.02 8.05 17.61
N SER A 152 20.19 8.35 17.04
CA SER A 152 20.69 9.73 16.89
C SER A 152 20.55 10.29 15.47
N ALA A 153 20.43 9.43 14.45
CA ALA A 153 20.04 9.84 13.11
C ALA A 153 18.57 10.30 13.12
N PRO A 154 18.22 11.50 12.63
CA PRO A 154 16.84 11.82 12.34
C PRO A 154 16.30 10.69 11.47
N ARG A 155 15.20 10.02 11.87
CA ARG A 155 14.62 8.92 11.09
C ARG A 155 14.20 9.45 9.72
N HIS A 156 15.11 9.43 8.76
CA HIS A 156 14.91 9.95 7.42
C HIS A 156 14.08 8.93 6.65
N LYS A 157 12.75 9.06 6.71
CA LYS A 157 11.80 8.21 5.97
C LYS A 157 12.21 8.03 4.50
N GLY A 158 12.81 9.06 3.89
CA GLY A 158 13.30 9.04 2.51
C GLY A 158 14.38 7.99 2.21
N VAL A 159 15.36 7.76 3.10
CA VAL A 159 16.45 6.79 2.86
C VAL A 159 15.90 5.36 2.87
N ALA A 160 14.98 5.08 3.80
CA ALA A 160 14.29 3.80 3.86
C ALA A 160 13.50 3.52 2.56
N SER A 161 12.86 4.54 1.98
CA SER A 161 12.17 4.42 0.69
C SER A 161 13.12 4.21 -0.49
N VAL A 162 14.37 4.69 -0.43
CA VAL A 162 15.39 4.41 -1.46
C VAL A 162 15.82 2.94 -1.40
N TRP A 163 16.14 2.43 -0.21
CA TRP A 163 16.45 1.02 0.00
C TRP A 163 15.28 0.12 -0.45
N ALA A 164 14.05 0.44 -0.03
CA ALA A 164 12.89 -0.36 -0.36
C ALA A 164 12.61 -0.40 -1.87
N ARG A 165 12.79 0.73 -2.58
CA ARG A 165 12.69 0.76 -4.06
C ARG A 165 13.74 -0.10 -4.73
N GLN A 166 15.00 -0.04 -4.28
CA GLN A 166 16.08 -0.87 -4.83
C GLN A 166 15.86 -2.37 -4.56
N LYS A 167 15.38 -2.72 -3.36
CA LYS A 167 15.01 -4.09 -3.02
C LYS A 167 13.85 -4.61 -3.87
N ILE A 168 12.78 -3.82 -4.03
CA ILE A 168 11.65 -4.19 -4.89
C ILE A 168 12.11 -4.39 -6.33
N ALA A 169 12.95 -3.50 -6.87
CA ALA A 169 13.54 -3.68 -8.19
C ALA A 169 14.30 -5.01 -8.27
N GLY A 170 15.25 -5.25 -7.35
CA GLY A 170 16.01 -6.51 -7.27
C GLY A 170 15.13 -7.77 -7.23
N LEU A 171 14.03 -7.74 -6.47
CA LEU A 171 13.08 -8.86 -6.38
C LEU A 171 12.29 -9.06 -7.69
N LEU A 172 11.88 -7.99 -8.35
CA LEU A 172 11.20 -8.07 -9.64
C LEU A 172 12.12 -8.64 -10.74
N ASP A 173 13.42 -8.45 -10.61
CA ASP A 173 14.41 -9.00 -11.54
C ASP A 173 14.49 -10.53 -11.48
N LEU A 174 14.20 -11.12 -10.31
CA LEU A 174 14.15 -12.57 -10.15
C LEU A 174 13.08 -13.20 -11.05
N LYS A 175 11.98 -12.49 -11.33
CA LYS A 175 10.95 -12.93 -12.27
C LYS A 175 11.52 -13.10 -13.69
N VAL A 176 12.46 -12.25 -14.09
CA VAL A 176 13.14 -12.34 -15.40
C VAL A 176 14.02 -13.59 -15.46
N LEU A 177 14.59 -13.98 -14.33
CA LEU A 177 15.40 -15.20 -14.18
C LEU A 177 14.55 -16.48 -14.05
N GLY A 178 13.22 -16.39 -14.22
CA GLY A 178 12.31 -17.53 -14.22
C GLY A 178 11.79 -17.94 -12.83
N HIS A 179 11.97 -17.11 -11.79
CA HIS A 179 11.36 -17.38 -10.49
C HIS A 179 9.83 -17.22 -10.56
N ASN A 180 9.12 -17.96 -9.71
CA ASN A 180 7.67 -17.91 -9.64
C ASN A 180 7.21 -16.50 -9.21
N GLU A 181 6.23 -15.96 -9.95
CA GLU A 181 5.63 -14.66 -9.66
C GLU A 181 4.97 -14.61 -8.27
N GLU A 182 4.36 -15.70 -7.80
CA GLU A 182 3.71 -15.76 -6.49
C GLU A 182 4.71 -15.54 -5.36
N ASP A 183 5.89 -16.16 -5.46
CA ASP A 183 6.96 -16.02 -4.47
C ASP A 183 7.57 -14.61 -4.46
N VAL A 184 7.75 -14.03 -5.66
CA VAL A 184 8.21 -12.64 -5.80
C VAL A 184 7.16 -11.68 -5.24
N ARG A 185 5.88 -11.90 -5.54
CA ARG A 185 4.76 -11.09 -5.06
C ARG A 185 4.67 -11.12 -3.54
N ALA A 186 4.77 -12.31 -2.94
CA ALA A 186 4.76 -12.49 -1.48
C ALA A 186 5.88 -11.71 -0.78
N GLN A 187 7.02 -11.53 -1.43
CA GLN A 187 8.15 -10.74 -0.91
C GLN A 187 7.99 -9.24 -1.15
N VAL A 188 7.51 -8.82 -2.34
CA VAL A 188 7.39 -7.40 -2.72
C VAL A 188 6.26 -6.70 -1.97
N LEU A 189 5.10 -7.35 -1.83
CA LEU A 189 3.89 -6.75 -1.27
C LEU A 189 4.08 -6.17 0.15
N PRO A 190 4.64 -6.89 1.14
CA PRO A 190 4.82 -6.34 2.48
C PRO A 190 5.77 -5.13 2.49
N ILE A 191 6.82 -5.14 1.66
CA ILE A 191 7.78 -4.02 1.56
C ILE A 191 7.09 -2.80 0.95
N ALA A 192 6.34 -2.99 -0.13
CA ALA A 192 5.64 -1.92 -0.82
C ALA A 192 4.58 -1.28 0.08
N LEU A 193 3.81 -2.08 0.83
CA LEU A 193 2.82 -1.57 1.78
C LEU A 193 3.48 -0.86 2.98
N GLN A 194 4.52 -1.46 3.57
CA GLN A 194 5.24 -0.88 4.72
C GLN A 194 5.84 0.48 4.40
N HIS A 195 6.40 0.64 3.19
CA HIS A 195 7.07 1.87 2.76
C HIS A 195 6.18 2.79 1.90
N GLN A 196 4.91 2.44 1.71
CA GLN A 196 3.96 3.18 0.86
C GLN A 196 4.54 3.45 -0.54
N LEU A 197 4.93 2.37 -1.22
CA LEU A 197 5.53 2.42 -2.55
C LEU A 197 4.60 1.81 -3.61
N LEU A 198 4.62 2.41 -4.79
CA LEU A 198 4.00 1.83 -5.98
C LEU A 198 4.87 0.68 -6.50
N SER A 199 4.24 -0.42 -6.85
CA SER A 199 4.82 -1.60 -7.47
C SER A 199 3.82 -2.17 -8.46
N PRO A 200 4.19 -3.14 -9.32
CA PRO A 200 3.21 -3.85 -10.16
C PRO A 200 2.05 -4.50 -9.37
N TYR A 201 2.20 -4.65 -8.04
CA TYR A 201 1.22 -5.29 -7.16
C TYR A 201 0.49 -4.30 -6.23
N THR A 202 0.79 -3.00 -6.28
CA THR A 202 0.18 -1.98 -5.40
C THR A 202 -0.30 -0.77 -6.21
N SER A 203 -1.39 -0.14 -5.76
CA SER A 203 -1.91 1.09 -6.36
C SER A 203 -2.35 2.06 -5.26
N PHE A 204 -2.24 3.36 -5.54
CA PHE A 204 -2.84 4.39 -4.70
C PHE A 204 -4.23 4.70 -5.21
N ILE A 205 -5.23 4.50 -4.34
CA ILE A 205 -6.61 4.89 -4.60
C ILE A 205 -6.93 6.11 -3.73
N ALA A 206 -7.44 7.17 -4.35
CA ALA A 206 -7.98 8.31 -3.62
C ALA A 206 -9.48 8.09 -3.47
N ILE A 207 -9.94 7.91 -2.23
CA ILE A 207 -11.37 7.86 -1.91
C ILE A 207 -11.81 9.24 -1.43
N GLN A 208 -12.88 9.77 -2.03
CA GLN A 208 -13.52 10.98 -1.54
C GLN A 208 -14.65 10.57 -0.59
N GLU A 209 -14.46 10.84 0.70
CA GLU A 209 -15.50 10.64 1.69
C GLU A 209 -16.29 11.95 1.87
N ILE A 210 -17.55 11.96 1.42
CA ILE A 210 -18.47 13.06 1.69
C ILE A 210 -19.25 12.68 2.95
N VAL A 211 -18.80 13.17 4.10
CA VAL A 211 -19.50 12.99 5.37
C VAL A 211 -20.71 13.92 5.38
N SER A 212 -21.91 13.35 5.15
CA SER A 212 -23.16 14.12 5.11
C SER A 212 -23.63 14.61 6.49
N LEU A 213 -23.07 14.06 7.57
CA LEU A 213 -23.38 14.45 8.95
C LEU A 213 -22.15 14.22 9.84
N PRO A 214 -21.51 15.27 10.38
CA PRO A 214 -20.40 15.13 11.30
C PRO A 214 -20.78 14.31 12.54
N PRO A 215 -19.85 13.53 13.14
CA PRO A 215 -20.13 12.74 14.33
C PRO A 215 -20.58 13.63 15.49
N GLY A 216 -21.77 13.37 16.04
CA GLY A 216 -22.31 14.09 17.21
C GLY A 216 -23.41 15.11 16.90
N GLU A 217 -23.64 15.45 15.64
CA GLU A 217 -24.77 16.29 15.24
C GLU A 217 -26.03 15.46 14.98
N ARG A 218 -27.19 15.93 15.47
CA ARG A 218 -28.47 15.30 15.14
C ARG A 218 -28.96 15.85 13.80
N ALA A 219 -29.37 14.95 12.92
CA ALA A 219 -30.00 15.32 11.67
C ALA A 219 -31.21 16.25 11.93
N ALA A 220 -31.18 17.45 11.38
CA ALA A 220 -32.30 18.37 11.44
C ALA A 220 -33.40 17.88 10.49
N SER A 221 -34.59 17.58 11.04
CA SER A 221 -35.76 17.29 10.22
C SER A 221 -36.30 18.59 9.65
N VAL A 222 -36.05 18.83 8.36
CA VAL A 222 -36.63 19.97 7.63
C VAL A 222 -37.88 19.47 6.91
N PRO A 223 -39.03 20.13 7.07
CA PRO A 223 -40.22 19.76 6.31
C PRO A 223 -39.96 20.02 4.81
N VAL A 224 -39.92 18.94 4.03
CA VAL A 224 -39.83 19.02 2.58
C VAL A 224 -41.21 19.41 2.05
N PRO A 225 -41.34 20.53 1.30
CA PRO A 225 -42.61 20.91 0.71
C PRO A 225 -43.09 19.81 -0.25
N ASN A 226 -44.35 19.39 -0.12
CA ASN A 226 -44.95 18.48 -1.10
C ASN A 226 -44.97 19.15 -2.47
N THR A 227 -44.19 18.62 -3.42
CA THR A 227 -44.24 19.04 -4.81
C THR A 227 -45.56 18.56 -5.40
N HIS A 228 -46.40 19.52 -5.81
CA HIS A 228 -47.62 19.25 -6.54
C HIS A 228 -47.28 19.04 -8.03
N PRO A 229 -47.98 18.13 -8.74
CA PRO A 229 -47.88 18.02 -10.19
C PRO A 229 -48.20 19.35 -10.89
N LEU A 230 -47.49 19.64 -11.98
CA LEU A 230 -47.67 20.85 -12.78
C LEU A 230 -49.15 20.99 -13.21
N GLY A 231 -49.80 22.09 -12.80
CA GLY A 231 -51.20 22.39 -13.15
C GLY A 231 -52.22 22.25 -12.01
N GLN A 232 -51.81 21.85 -10.81
CA GLN A 232 -52.68 21.89 -9.63
C GLN A 232 -52.64 23.27 -8.96
N ALA A 233 -53.81 23.90 -8.78
CA ALA A 233 -53.92 25.13 -8.01
C ALA A 233 -53.57 24.88 -6.53
N PRO A 234 -52.87 25.82 -5.84
CA PRO A 234 -52.49 25.64 -4.44
C PRO A 234 -53.73 25.48 -3.56
N GLN A 235 -53.92 24.27 -3.01
CA GLN A 235 -54.91 24.00 -1.97
C GLN A 235 -54.50 24.82 -0.73
N THR A 236 -55.20 25.91 -0.47
CA THR A 236 -54.84 26.90 0.57
C THR A 236 -55.08 26.37 1.99
N PHE A 237 -55.79 25.25 2.14
CA PHE A 237 -56.14 24.65 3.42
C PHE A 237 -55.95 23.14 3.37
N ALA A 238 -55.06 22.62 4.22
CA ALA A 238 -55.08 21.21 4.59
C ALA A 238 -56.32 21.02 5.48
N TYR A 239 -57.39 20.40 4.96
CA TYR A 239 -58.50 20.00 5.82
C TYR A 239 -57.97 18.98 6.84
N PRO A 240 -57.96 19.27 8.16
CA PRO A 240 -57.67 18.24 9.15
C PRO A 240 -58.71 17.13 8.95
N ARG A 241 -58.23 15.87 8.96
CA ARG A 241 -59.11 14.70 8.87
C ARG A 241 -60.26 14.86 9.87
N THR A 242 -61.47 14.87 9.32
CA THR A 242 -62.73 15.24 9.94
C THR A 242 -62.99 14.50 11.26
N ALA A 243 -63.33 15.28 12.27
CA ALA A 243 -64.05 14.87 13.46
C ALA A 243 -65.33 14.13 13.08
N THR A 244 -65.27 12.80 13.04
CA THR A 244 -66.46 11.97 13.07
C THR A 244 -67.15 12.24 14.41
N THR A 245 -68.32 12.88 14.41
CA THR A 245 -69.17 13.09 15.60
C THR A 245 -69.72 11.77 16.18
N GLY A 246 -69.13 10.63 15.83
CA GLY A 246 -69.48 9.29 16.29
C GLY A 246 -69.53 9.16 17.81
N PRO A 247 -68.51 9.63 18.57
CA PRO A 247 -68.56 9.59 20.03
C PRO A 247 -69.73 10.39 20.60
N ALA A 248 -70.00 11.58 20.05
CA ALA A 248 -71.10 12.43 20.49
C ALA A 248 -72.48 11.79 20.22
N LYS A 249 -72.64 11.16 19.05
CA LYS A 249 -73.86 10.41 18.70
C LYS A 249 -74.06 9.18 19.59
N ALA A 250 -72.96 8.50 19.97
CA ALA A 250 -73.02 7.36 20.89
C ALA A 250 -73.51 7.78 22.29
N TRP A 251 -73.00 8.89 22.82
CA TRP A 251 -73.46 9.45 24.10
C TRP A 251 -74.93 9.87 24.06
N PHE A 252 -75.37 10.50 22.97
CA PHE A 252 -76.77 10.89 22.80
C PHE A 252 -77.71 9.67 22.77
N GLY A 253 -77.31 8.58 22.10
CA GLY A 253 -78.05 7.32 22.10
C GLY A 253 -78.16 6.67 23.47
N LEU A 254 -77.08 6.71 24.27
CA LEU A 254 -77.06 6.14 25.62
C LEU A 254 -77.98 6.92 26.59
N LEU A 255 -78.03 8.25 26.43
CA LEU A 255 -78.93 9.10 27.20
C LEU A 255 -80.42 8.82 26.90
N LEU A 256 -80.77 8.59 25.63
CA LEU A 256 -82.13 8.23 25.25
C LEU A 256 -82.57 6.86 25.81
N LEU A 257 -81.66 5.87 25.83
CA LEU A 257 -81.93 4.57 26.45
C LEU A 257 -82.18 4.68 27.95
N PHE A 258 -81.42 5.53 28.65
CA PHE A 258 -81.61 5.79 30.07
C PHE A 258 -82.96 6.47 30.36
N ALA A 259 -83.36 7.45 29.53
CA ALA A 259 -84.68 8.08 29.68
C ALA A 259 -85.82 7.06 29.45
N ALA A 260 -85.68 6.17 28.48
CA ALA A 260 -86.68 5.13 28.20
C ALA A 260 -86.83 4.12 29.35
N THR A 261 -85.72 3.71 29.98
CA THR A 261 -85.77 2.80 31.14
C THR A 261 -86.39 3.48 32.36
N LEU A 262 -86.12 4.77 32.57
CA LEU A 262 -86.71 5.55 33.66
C LEU A 262 -88.23 5.70 33.49
N VAL A 263 -88.71 6.01 32.28
CA VAL A 263 -90.15 6.02 31.97
C VAL A 263 -90.79 4.65 32.16
N ARG A 264 -90.09 3.57 31.79
CA ARG A 264 -90.59 2.20 32.01
C ARG A 264 -90.68 1.86 33.50
N ALA A 265 -89.69 2.25 34.30
CA ALA A 265 -89.69 2.03 35.75
C ALA A 265 -90.82 2.82 36.44
N MET A 266 -91.04 4.08 36.03
CA MET A 266 -92.13 4.91 36.56
C MET A 266 -93.53 4.45 36.12
N ARG A 267 -93.64 3.57 35.11
CA ARG A 267 -94.92 3.04 34.61
C ARG A 267 -95.26 1.65 35.14
N GLN A 268 -94.47 1.07 36.05
CA GLN A 268 -94.86 -0.20 36.68
C GLN A 268 -95.96 0.08 37.72
N PRO A 269 -97.16 -0.51 37.60
CA PRO A 269 -98.22 -0.34 38.58
C PRO A 269 -97.83 -1.00 39.91
N GLU A 270 -98.06 -0.29 41.01
CA GLU A 270 -97.91 -0.75 42.39
C GLU A 270 -98.66 -2.08 42.58
N LEU A 271 -97.95 -3.14 42.97
CA LEU A 271 -98.57 -4.41 43.33
C LEU A 271 -99.24 -4.23 44.70
N ASP A 272 -100.58 -4.15 44.71
CA ASP A 272 -101.40 -4.14 45.92
C ASP A 272 -101.07 -5.36 46.81
N HIS A 273 -100.44 -5.10 47.96
CA HIS A 273 -100.27 -6.09 49.02
C HIS A 273 -101.58 -6.18 49.81
N VAL A 274 -102.39 -7.21 49.54
CA VAL A 274 -103.51 -7.61 50.40
C VAL A 274 -102.97 -8.57 51.48
N PRO A 275 -103.00 -8.23 52.78
CA PRO A 275 -102.62 -9.15 53.85
C PRO A 275 -103.75 -10.15 54.18
N PRO A 276 -103.46 -11.45 54.38
CA PRO A 276 -104.48 -12.42 54.78
C PRO A 276 -104.87 -12.25 56.26
N GLY A 277 -106.17 -12.10 56.50
CA GLY A 277 -106.78 -12.12 57.84
C GLY A 277 -106.80 -13.53 58.45
N ARG A 278 -106.67 -13.56 59.78
CA ARG A 278 -106.69 -14.73 60.65
C ARG A 278 -108.12 -15.28 60.81
N GLU A 279 -108.24 -16.61 60.87
CA GLU A 279 -109.16 -17.30 61.79
C GLU A 279 -108.40 -17.65 63.08
#